data_AF-A0A968KJA0-F1
#
_entry.id   AF-A0A968KJA0-F1
#
_cell.length_a   1.000
_cell.length_b   1.000
_cell.length_c   1.000
_cell.angle_alpha   90.00
_cell.angle_beta   90.00
_cell.angle_gamma   90.00
#
_symmetry.space_group_name_H-M   'P 1'
#
loop_
_entity.id
_entity.type
_entity.pdbx_description
1 polymer ?
#
loop_
_entity_poly.entity_id
_entity_poly.type
_entity_poly.pdbx_seq_one_letter_code
_entity_poly.pdbx_strand_id
1 'polypeptide(L)' 'IKEDLSDLRKLGILVDGEDGNYILQIFLKDASLLYNEEKAGPFFYEIIQRRGHPGFGEGNFRALFEAIELQEIPQ' A
#
# COMPACT_ATOMS: atom_id res chain seq x y z
N ILE A 1 -5.83 -16.80 3.64
CA ILE A 1 -5.58 -15.57 4.42
C ILE A 1 -6.13 -15.81 5.82
N LYS A 2 -5.44 -15.39 6.90
CA LYS A 2 -5.88 -15.69 8.28
C LYS A 2 -6.70 -14.56 8.91
N GLU A 3 -6.44 -13.33 8.50
CA GLU A 3 -7.10 -12.12 8.99
C GLU A 3 -8.52 -11.98 8.39
N ASP A 4 -9.42 -11.31 9.11
CA ASP A 4 -10.80 -11.11 8.68
C ASP A 4 -10.88 -10.17 7.46
N LEU A 5 -11.47 -10.66 6.36
CA LEU A 5 -11.56 -9.90 5.11
C LEU A 5 -12.37 -8.61 5.24
N SER A 6 -13.35 -8.56 6.16
CA SER A 6 -14.13 -7.35 6.44
C SER A 6 -13.26 -6.28 7.08
N ASP A 7 -12.42 -6.66 8.04
CA ASP A 7 -11.48 -5.74 8.69
C ASP A 7 -10.43 -5.24 7.72
N LEU A 8 -9.83 -6.14 6.91
CA LEU A 8 -8.87 -5.74 5.88
C LEU A 8 -9.48 -4.73 4.90
N ARG A 9 -10.70 -4.99 4.43
CA ARG A 9 -11.42 -4.08 3.54
C ARG A 9 -11.73 -2.74 4.21
N LYS A 10 -12.18 -2.76 5.46
CA LYS A 10 -12.49 -1.55 6.23
C LYS A 10 -11.25 -0.66 6.42
N LEU A 11 -10.08 -1.27 6.62
CA LEU A 11 -8.81 -0.59 6.80
C LEU A 11 -8.13 -0.22 5.48
N GLY A 12 -8.64 -0.70 4.34
CA GLY A 12 -8.00 -0.49 3.03
C GLY A 12 -6.69 -1.25 2.87
N ILE A 13 -6.54 -2.37 3.58
CA ILE A 13 -5.36 -3.23 3.50
C ILE A 13 -5.46 -4.10 2.25
N LEU A 14 -4.42 -4.03 1.42
CA LEU A 14 -4.26 -4.81 0.21
C LEU A 14 -3.65 -6.18 0.53
N VAL A 15 -4.03 -7.19 -0.23
CA VAL A 15 -3.55 -8.57 -0.06
C VAL A 15 -2.97 -9.07 -1.36
N ASP A 16 -1.74 -9.59 -1.31
CA ASP A 16 -1.08 -10.23 -2.44
C ASP A 16 -0.55 -11.61 -2.03
N GLY A 17 -0.81 -12.62 -2.85
CA GLY A 17 -0.49 -14.04 -2.59
C GLY A 17 -1.70 -14.94 -2.31
N GLU A 18 -1.41 -16.11 -1.75
CA GLU A 18 -2.37 -17.21 -1.59
C GLU A 18 -2.40 -17.76 -0.15
N ASP A 19 -3.26 -18.74 0.12
CA ASP A 19 -3.44 -19.32 1.44
C ASP A 19 -2.13 -19.88 2.04
N GLY A 20 -1.71 -19.27 3.15
CA GLY A 20 -0.48 -19.66 3.86
C GLY A 20 0.80 -18.99 3.36
N ASN A 21 0.75 -18.32 2.21
CA ASN A 21 1.88 -17.60 1.63
C ASN A 21 1.44 -16.27 0.99
N TYR A 22 1.32 -15.23 1.80
CA TYR A 22 0.82 -13.91 1.37
C TYR A 22 1.48 -12.77 2.14
N ILE A 23 1.23 -11.56 1.66
CA ILE A 23 1.54 -10.32 2.35
C ILE A 23 0.29 -9.43 2.45
N LEU A 24 0.27 -8.61 3.48
CA LEU A 24 -0.72 -7.56 3.69
C LEU A 24 0.00 -6.22 3.64
N GLN A 25 -0.52 -5.28 2.85
CA GLN A 25 0.10 -3.96 2.65
C GLN A 25 -0.91 -2.84 2.83
N ILE A 26 -0.47 -1.75 3.46
CA ILE A 26 -1.22 -0.49 3.49
C ILE A 26 -0.25 0.67 3.28
N PHE A 27 -0.69 1.63 2.46
CA PHE A 27 0.06 2.84 2.15
C PHE A 27 -0.58 4.04 2.85
N LEU A 28 0.22 4.78 3.62
CA LEU A 28 -0.22 6.01 4.27
C LEU A 28 -0.05 7.19 3.32
N LYS A 29 -0.97 8.15 3.40
CA LYS A 29 -0.95 9.37 2.59
C LYS A 29 0.29 10.23 2.87
N ASP A 30 0.59 11.04 1.87
CA ASP A 30 1.68 12.01 1.75
C ASP A 30 2.38 12.41 3.06
N ALA A 31 3.56 11.82 3.26
CA ALA A 31 4.45 12.14 4.36
C ALA A 31 5.32 13.36 4.05
N SER A 32 5.21 13.99 2.87
CA SER A 32 5.94 15.23 2.56
C SER A 32 5.60 16.33 3.55
N LEU A 33 4.38 16.36 4.11
CA LEU A 33 3.97 17.30 5.15
C LEU A 33 4.74 17.14 6.48
N LEU A 34 5.39 16.00 6.71
CA LEU A 34 6.17 15.74 7.92
C LEU A 34 7.61 16.27 7.83
N TYR A 35 8.06 16.61 6.63
CA TYR A 35 9.40 17.14 6.38
C TYR A 35 9.23 18.52 5.76
N ASN A 36 9.81 19.58 6.35
CA ASN A 36 9.71 20.98 5.88
C ASN A 36 10.41 21.23 4.52
N GLU A 37 10.41 20.25 3.60
CA GLU A 37 11.18 20.23 2.38
C GLU A 37 10.32 19.75 1.20
N GLU A 38 9.60 20.68 0.56
CA GLU A 38 8.70 20.41 -0.59
C GLU A 38 9.41 19.76 -1.80
N LYS A 39 10.75 19.81 -1.86
CA LYS A 39 11.55 19.28 -2.98
C LYS A 39 11.96 17.83 -2.82
N ALA A 40 11.74 17.24 -1.64
CA ALA A 40 12.24 15.90 -1.34
C ALA A 40 11.38 14.78 -2.00
N GLY A 41 10.27 15.15 -2.67
CA GLY A 41 9.46 14.27 -3.51
C GLY A 41 8.25 13.70 -2.78
N PRO A 42 7.40 12.91 -3.49
CA PRO A 42 6.27 12.25 -2.85
C PRO A 42 6.79 11.17 -1.91
N PHE A 43 6.62 11.37 -0.61
CA PHE A 43 6.89 10.34 0.39
C PHE A 43 5.59 9.68 0.81
N PHE A 44 5.66 8.38 0.98
CA PHE A 44 4.62 7.60 1.62
C PHE A 44 5.27 6.62 2.59
N TYR A 45 4.52 6.24 3.62
CA TYR A 45 4.89 5.11 4.44
C TYR A 45 4.15 3.88 3.95
N GLU A 46 4.88 2.78 3.85
CA GLU A 46 4.32 1.46 3.66
C GLU A 46 4.41 0.68 4.98
N ILE A 47 3.31 0.05 5.37
CA ILE A 47 3.32 -0.97 6.41
C ILE A 47 3.04 -2.31 5.75
N ILE A 48 3.97 -3.25 5.91
CA ILE A 48 3.90 -4.60 5.33
C ILE A 48 3.91 -5.66 6.43
N GLN A 49 2.94 -6.57 6.40
CA GLN A 49 2.92 -7.79 7.21
C GLN A 49 3.14 -9.01 6.31
N ARG A 50 4.18 -9.79 6.60
CA ARG A 50 4.54 -10.98 5.81
C ARG A 50 4.07 -12.25 6.50
N ARG A 51 3.45 -13.14 5.72
CA ARG A 51 3.07 -14.49 6.14
C ARG A 51 3.67 -15.49 5.16
N GLY A 52 4.97 -15.77 5.33
CA GLY A 52 5.72 -16.71 4.49
C GLY A 52 6.23 -16.14 3.16
N HIS A 53 5.59 -15.10 2.61
CA HIS A 53 5.94 -14.58 1.28
C HIS A 53 7.10 -13.56 1.34
N PRO A 54 8.23 -13.80 0.64
CA PRO A 54 9.41 -12.92 0.67
C PRO A 54 9.36 -11.77 -0.35
N GLY A 55 8.46 -11.81 -1.33
CA GLY A 55 8.35 -10.78 -2.38
C GLY A 55 7.72 -9.46 -1.90
N PHE A 56 7.69 -8.44 -2.75
CA PHE A 56 7.26 -7.07 -2.37
C PHE A 56 5.80 -6.72 -2.65
N GLY A 57 5.03 -7.62 -3.25
CA GLY A 57 3.65 -7.31 -3.63
C GLY A 57 3.56 -6.42 -4.85
N GLU A 58 4.14 -6.88 -5.96
CA GLU A 58 4.17 -6.11 -7.20
C GLU A 58 2.76 -5.70 -7.66
N GLY A 59 1.75 -6.55 -7.41
CA GLY A 59 0.35 -6.23 -7.72
C GLY A 59 -0.17 -5.06 -6.90
N ASN A 60 0.08 -5.05 -5.59
CA ASN A 60 -0.33 -3.98 -4.69
C ASN A 60 0.38 -2.66 -5.02
N PHE A 61 1.67 -2.73 -5.36
CA PHE A 61 2.45 -1.56 -5.75
C PHE A 61 1.95 -0.95 -7.06
N ARG A 62 1.65 -1.79 -8.07
CA ARG A 62 1.06 -1.32 -9.33
C ARG A 62 -0.30 -0.65 -9.11
N ALA A 63 -1.18 -1.27 -8.31
CA ALA A 63 -2.49 -0.70 -8.00
C ALA A 63 -2.39 0.65 -7.27
N LEU A 64 -1.39 0.82 -6.39
CA LEU A 64 -1.11 2.11 -5.75
C LEU A 64 -0.71 3.18 -6.77
N PHE A 65 0.24 2.88 -7.67
CA PHE A 65 0.69 3.85 -8.67
C PHE A 65 -0.44 4.25 -9.61
N GLU A 66 -1.23 3.29 -10.10
CA GLU A 66 -2.41 3.57 -10.94
C GLU A 66 -3.42 4.47 -10.19
N ALA A 67 -3.64 4.25 -8.89
CA ALA A 67 -4.54 5.08 -8.08
C ALA A 67 -4.01 6.51 -7.84
N ILE A 68 -2.69 6.68 -7.65
CA ILE A 68 -2.06 8.00 -7.50
C ILE A 68 -2.12 8.76 -8.83
N GLU A 69 -1.76 8.11 -9.94
CA GLU A 69 -1.83 8.72 -11.27
C GLU A 69 -3.25 9.19 -11.60
N LEU A 70 -4.29 8.41 -11.26
CA LEU A 70 -5.69 8.80 -11.43
C LEU A 70 -6.09 10.05 -10.63
N GLN A 71 -5.46 10.31 -9.48
CA GLN A 71 -5.74 11.50 -8.66
C GLN A 71 -5.05 12.76 -9.19
N GLU A 72 -3.90 12.62 -9.86
CA GLU A 72 -3.12 13.72 -10.44
C GLU A 72 -3.65 14.17 -11.81
N ILE A 73 -4.56 13.42 -12.44
CA ILE A 73 -5.23 13.86 -13.67
C ILE A 73 -6.21 15.00 -13.33
N PRO A 74 -6.04 16.22 -13.88
CA PRO A 74 -7.00 17.29 -13.68
C PRO A 74 -8.35 16.90 -14.29
N GLN A 75 -9.44 17.02 -13.52
CA GLN A 75 -10.81 16.87 -14.02
C GLN A 75 -11.19 17.96 -15.03
#